data_AF-A0A841THQ1-F1
#
_entry.id   AF-A0A841THQ1-F1
#
_cell.length_a   1.000
_cell.length_b   1.000
_cell.length_c   1.000
_cell.angle_alpha   90.00
_cell.angle_beta   90.00
_cell.angle_gamma   90.00
#
_symmetry.space_group_name_H-M   'P 1'
#
loop_
_entity.id
_entity.type
_entity.pdbx_description
1 polymer ?
#
loop_
_entity_poly.entity_id
_entity_poly.type
_entity_poly.pdbx_seq_one_letter_code
_entity_poly.pdbx_strand_id
1 'polypeptide(L)'
;MASGRMDLILSPIPANAVHLTMNGLGTEDRSLTSIGSGAQVTMRHGKASENVSLQFRDDGECFVNYMEMNAALAKRLKLQPSRRYRLEYDANAERLTIQPSPVSSASAALKSGGQLSPRSIYIGFALRSILGIPEQRGLSILLRSGSIQRRLSVYTPSNLFDSGLKLSPSTARALSLPLGAPLLLAYDQRTRTLTARALNASRDNQTGGT
;
A
#
# COMPACT_ATOMS: atom_id res chain seq x y z
N MET A 1 3.15 -13.81 18.64
CA MET A 1 2.16 -12.74 18.44
C MET A 1 1.81 -12.69 16.96
N ALA A 2 0.51 -12.72 16.65
CA ALA A 2 0.07 -12.64 15.27
C ALA A 2 0.05 -11.17 14.81
N SER A 3 0.39 -10.90 13.55
CA SER A 3 0.43 -9.52 13.04
C SER A 3 0.25 -9.44 11.54
N GLY A 4 -0.20 -8.31 11.03
CA GLY A 4 -0.29 -8.08 9.59
C GLY A 4 -0.45 -6.61 9.24
N ARG A 5 -0.29 -6.28 7.97
CA ARG A 5 -0.51 -4.92 7.45
C ARG A 5 -1.71 -4.90 6.53
N MET A 6 -2.62 -3.97 6.74
CA MET A 6 -3.91 -3.92 6.06
C MET A 6 -4.32 -2.49 5.72
N ASP A 7 -4.99 -2.32 4.59
CA ASP A 7 -5.69 -1.08 4.28
C ASP A 7 -7.08 -1.05 4.94
N LEU A 8 -7.48 0.12 5.45
CA LEU A 8 -8.81 0.32 6.02
C LEU A 8 -9.81 0.75 4.93
N ILE A 9 -10.86 -0.03 4.75
CA ILE A 9 -12.03 0.28 3.93
C ILE A 9 -13.24 0.49 4.85
N LEU A 10 -14.07 1.49 4.52
CA LEU A 10 -15.34 1.67 5.21
C LEU A 10 -16.45 0.97 4.42
N SER A 11 -17.17 0.10 5.12
CA SER A 11 -18.23 -0.72 4.54
C SER A 11 -19.49 -0.64 5.40
N PRO A 12 -20.70 -0.80 4.81
CA PRO A 12 -21.97 -0.78 5.54
C PRO A 12 -22.20 -2.10 6.30
N ILE A 13 -21.30 -2.42 7.21
CA ILE A 13 -21.36 -3.61 8.09
C ILE A 13 -21.81 -3.20 9.50
N PRO A 14 -22.20 -4.14 10.38
CA PRO A 14 -22.61 -3.83 11.74
C PRO A 14 -21.57 -3.00 12.52
N ALA A 15 -22.04 -2.15 13.45
CA ALA A 15 -21.21 -1.13 14.12
C ALA A 15 -20.19 -1.68 15.13
N ASN A 16 -20.24 -2.98 15.39
CA ASN A 16 -19.35 -3.75 16.25
C ASN A 16 -18.67 -4.90 15.48
N ALA A 17 -18.78 -4.94 14.16
CA ALA A 17 -18.14 -5.94 13.33
C ALA A 17 -16.91 -5.37 12.63
N VAL A 18 -15.89 -6.21 12.48
CA VAL A 18 -14.71 -5.95 11.67
C VAL A 18 -14.49 -7.16 10.79
N HIS A 19 -14.39 -6.97 9.48
CA HIS A 19 -14.06 -8.05 8.56
C HIS A 19 -12.60 -7.94 8.12
N LEU A 20 -11.88 -9.05 8.17
CA LEU A 20 -10.50 -9.15 7.70
C LEU A 20 -10.49 -10.01 6.44
N THR A 21 -9.97 -9.46 5.35
CA THR A 21 -9.73 -10.23 4.12
C THR A 21 -8.23 -10.40 3.94
N MET A 22 -7.80 -11.65 3.83
CA MET A 22 -6.39 -12.03 3.93
C MET A 22 -5.85 -12.73 2.66
N ASN A 23 -6.48 -12.45 1.54
CA ASN A 23 -6.18 -13.09 0.25
C ASN A 23 -5.10 -12.36 -0.56
N GLY A 24 -4.39 -11.41 0.06
CA GLY A 24 -3.38 -10.62 -0.62
C GLY A 24 -2.11 -11.42 -0.93
N LEU A 25 -1.48 -11.14 -2.07
CA LEU A 25 -0.13 -11.64 -2.41
C LEU A 25 0.99 -11.07 -1.49
N GLY A 26 0.63 -10.38 -0.41
CA GLY A 26 1.54 -9.73 0.51
C GLY A 26 2.12 -10.71 1.53
N THR A 27 3.44 -10.70 1.67
CA THR A 27 4.21 -11.56 2.60
C THR A 27 4.20 -11.08 4.05
N GLU A 28 3.39 -10.07 4.38
CA GLU A 28 3.44 -9.38 5.67
C GLU A 28 2.43 -9.90 6.70
N ASP A 29 1.59 -10.87 6.34
CA ASP A 29 0.79 -11.57 7.34
C ASP A 29 1.64 -12.59 8.11
N ARG A 30 1.53 -12.53 9.43
CA ARG A 30 2.12 -13.45 10.39
C ARG A 30 0.98 -14.02 11.21
N SER A 31 0.18 -14.88 10.58
CA SER A 31 -0.82 -15.73 11.24
C SER A 31 -1.99 -14.98 11.90
N LEU A 32 -2.44 -13.83 11.38
CA LEU A 32 -3.65 -13.19 11.93
C LEU A 32 -4.90 -14.09 11.82
N THR A 33 -4.92 -15.04 10.90
CA THR A 33 -5.96 -16.07 10.79
C THR A 33 -6.09 -16.95 12.05
N SER A 34 -5.06 -17.02 12.90
CA SER A 34 -5.10 -17.80 14.15
C SER A 34 -6.09 -17.28 15.18
N ILE A 35 -6.60 -16.06 15.02
CA ILE A 35 -7.61 -15.47 15.91
C ILE A 35 -8.95 -16.22 15.79
N GLY A 36 -9.25 -16.77 14.61
CA GLY A 36 -10.50 -17.45 14.31
C GLY A 36 -11.65 -16.49 13.98
N SER A 37 -12.49 -16.89 13.04
CA SER A 37 -13.70 -16.13 12.68
C SER A 37 -14.75 -16.21 13.78
N GLY A 38 -15.45 -15.10 14.04
CA GLY A 38 -16.41 -14.95 15.13
C GLY A 38 -15.81 -14.51 16.46
N ALA A 39 -14.48 -14.45 16.59
CA ALA A 39 -13.81 -14.07 17.82
C ALA A 39 -14.24 -12.68 18.31
N GLN A 40 -14.46 -12.56 19.61
CA GLN A 40 -14.62 -11.26 20.27
C GLN A 40 -13.25 -10.78 20.70
N VAL A 41 -12.87 -9.58 20.31
CA VAL A 41 -11.58 -8.99 20.71
C VAL A 41 -11.76 -7.55 21.15
N THR A 42 -10.88 -7.11 22.04
CA THR A 42 -10.72 -5.68 22.30
C THR A 42 -9.80 -5.08 21.23
N MET A 43 -10.37 -4.28 20.33
CA MET A 43 -9.63 -3.55 19.31
C MET A 43 -9.18 -2.19 19.86
N ARG A 44 -7.88 -1.88 19.74
CA ARG A 44 -7.28 -0.68 20.34
C ARG A 44 -6.49 0.14 19.33
N HIS A 45 -6.69 1.46 19.33
CA HIS A 45 -5.88 2.42 18.60
C HIS A 45 -5.55 3.63 19.51
N GLY A 46 -4.28 3.74 19.91
CA GLY A 46 -3.84 4.72 20.90
C GLY A 46 -4.54 4.53 22.26
N LYS A 47 -5.35 5.52 22.65
CA LYS A 47 -6.18 5.48 23.87
C LYS A 47 -7.61 5.00 23.61
N ALA A 48 -8.05 4.91 22.35
CA ALA A 48 -9.38 4.43 22.01
C ALA A 48 -9.41 2.90 22.02
N SER A 49 -10.51 2.33 22.50
CA SER A 49 -10.68 0.89 22.64
C SER A 49 -12.14 0.52 22.47
N GLU A 50 -12.43 -0.53 21.72
CA GLU A 50 -13.78 -1.01 21.43
C GLU A 50 -13.79 -2.54 21.43
N ASN A 51 -14.86 -3.16 21.92
CA ASN A 51 -15.06 -4.60 21.75
C ASN A 51 -15.74 -4.85 20.41
N VAL A 52 -15.17 -5.76 19.62
CA VAL A 52 -15.62 -6.04 18.26
C VAL A 52 -15.66 -7.54 18.00
N SER A 53 -16.57 -7.96 17.12
CA SER A 53 -16.54 -9.29 16.51
C SER A 53 -15.69 -9.25 15.26
N LEU A 54 -14.67 -10.09 15.18
CA LEU A 54 -13.87 -10.29 13.99
C LEU A 54 -14.50 -11.38 13.11
N GLN A 55 -14.58 -11.13 11.82
CA GLN A 55 -14.94 -12.13 10.82
C GLN A 55 -13.83 -12.19 9.77
N PHE A 56 -13.43 -13.39 9.40
CA PHE A 56 -12.54 -13.59 8.26
C PHE A 56 -13.36 -13.85 7.02
N ARG A 57 -13.00 -13.17 5.92
CA ARG A 57 -13.61 -13.34 4.60
C ARG A 57 -12.62 -14.06 3.69
N ASP A 58 -13.09 -15.14 3.09
CA ASP A 58 -12.32 -15.96 2.13
C ASP A 58 -12.66 -15.60 0.68
N ASP A 59 -13.62 -14.70 0.47
CA ASP A 59 -14.22 -14.36 -0.81
C ASP A 59 -13.68 -13.04 -1.38
N GLY A 60 -12.68 -13.14 -2.27
CA GLY A 60 -12.27 -12.03 -3.13
C GLY A 60 -10.83 -12.15 -3.65
N GLU A 61 -10.64 -11.90 -4.95
CA GLU A 61 -9.32 -11.62 -5.51
C GLU A 61 -8.84 -10.27 -4.96
N CYS A 62 -7.77 -10.29 -4.15
CA CYS A 62 -7.16 -9.07 -3.66
C CYS A 62 -5.64 -9.15 -3.74
N PHE A 63 -4.98 -8.00 -3.97
CA PHE A 63 -3.52 -7.93 -4.03
C PHE A 63 -2.89 -7.61 -2.67
N VAL A 64 -3.68 -7.06 -1.75
CA VAL A 64 -3.25 -6.70 -0.40
C VAL A 64 -4.33 -6.99 0.61
N ASN A 65 -3.93 -7.35 1.82
CA ASN A 65 -4.89 -7.57 2.90
C ASN A 65 -5.60 -6.25 3.24
N TYR A 66 -6.87 -6.33 3.58
CA TYR A 66 -7.66 -5.17 3.98
C TYR A 66 -8.57 -5.52 5.15
N MET A 67 -8.90 -4.49 5.92
CA MET A 67 -9.90 -4.55 6.98
C MET A 67 -11.08 -3.67 6.61
N GLU A 68 -12.28 -4.19 6.81
CA GLU A 68 -13.53 -3.46 6.66
C GLU A 68 -14.15 -3.21 8.03
N MET A 69 -14.61 -1.98 8.24
CA MET A 69 -15.44 -1.63 9.40
C MET A 69 -16.39 -0.51 9.04
N ASN A 70 -17.41 -0.32 9.86
CA ASN A 70 -18.33 0.79 9.63
C ASN A 70 -17.72 2.15 10.02
N ALA A 71 -18.27 3.23 9.47
CA ALA A 71 -17.78 4.58 9.72
C ALA A 71 -17.86 5.01 11.20
N ALA A 72 -18.87 4.52 11.94
CA ALA A 72 -19.04 4.86 13.35
C ALA A 72 -17.93 4.26 14.23
N LEU A 73 -17.59 2.98 14.02
CA LEU A 73 -16.51 2.28 14.71
C LEU A 73 -15.15 2.91 14.38
N ALA A 74 -14.89 3.17 13.09
CA ALA A 74 -13.68 3.87 12.66
C ALA A 74 -13.54 5.23 13.36
N LYS A 75 -14.63 5.99 13.49
CA LYS A 75 -14.64 7.28 14.20
C LYS A 75 -14.33 7.12 15.69
N ARG A 76 -14.93 6.14 16.39
CA ARG A 76 -14.66 5.89 17.82
C ARG A 76 -13.20 5.47 18.05
N LEU A 77 -12.66 4.62 17.17
CA LEU A 77 -11.26 4.20 17.18
C LEU A 77 -10.30 5.27 16.61
N LYS A 78 -10.80 6.41 16.11
CA LYS A 78 -9.99 7.48 15.48
C LYS A 78 -9.15 6.99 14.30
N LEU A 79 -9.69 6.05 13.53
CA LEU A 79 -9.09 5.55 12.30
C LEU A 79 -9.58 6.36 11.10
N GLN A 80 -8.75 6.41 10.06
CA GLN A 80 -9.03 7.15 8.84
C GLN A 80 -9.17 6.16 7.67
N PRO A 81 -10.20 6.31 6.82
CA PRO A 81 -10.36 5.47 5.64
C PRO A 81 -9.18 5.60 4.68
N SER A 82 -8.96 4.56 3.88
CA SER A 82 -7.95 4.52 2.81
C SER A 82 -6.52 4.77 3.33
N ARG A 83 -6.28 4.37 4.58
CA ARG A 83 -4.99 4.38 5.26
C ARG A 83 -4.57 2.96 5.57
N ARG A 84 -3.27 2.79 5.63
CA ARG A 84 -2.63 1.52 5.96
C ARG A 84 -2.26 1.46 7.43
N TYR A 85 -2.59 0.34 8.05
CA TYR A 85 -2.37 0.07 9.45
C TYR A 85 -1.66 -1.27 9.63
N ARG A 86 -0.86 -1.35 10.69
CA ARG A 86 -0.33 -2.58 11.24
C ARG A 86 -1.25 -3.05 12.36
N LEU A 87 -1.61 -4.31 12.31
CA LEU A 87 -2.41 -5.01 13.31
C LEU A 87 -1.48 -5.96 14.06
N GLU A 88 -1.60 -5.97 15.39
CA GLU A 88 -0.86 -6.89 16.27
C GLU A 88 -1.83 -7.48 17.29
N TYR A 89 -1.92 -8.81 17.29
CA TYR A 89 -2.80 -9.56 18.17
C TYR A 89 -2.03 -10.19 19.33
N ASP A 90 -2.53 -9.93 20.53
CA ASP A 90 -2.12 -10.56 21.77
C ASP A 90 -3.23 -11.52 22.23
N ALA A 91 -2.94 -12.82 22.15
CA ALA A 91 -3.89 -13.88 22.52
C ALA A 91 -4.16 -13.93 24.02
N ASN A 92 -3.19 -13.56 24.87
CA ASN A 92 -3.37 -13.61 26.32
C ASN A 92 -4.31 -12.51 26.81
N ALA A 93 -4.31 -11.36 26.12
CA ALA A 93 -5.15 -10.21 26.44
C ALA A 93 -6.39 -10.07 25.52
N GLU A 94 -6.59 -11.02 24.60
CA GLU A 94 -7.61 -10.99 23.54
C GLU A 94 -7.70 -9.62 22.83
N ARG A 95 -6.52 -9.03 22.56
CA ARG A 95 -6.40 -7.64 22.15
C ARG A 95 -5.80 -7.51 20.78
N LEU A 96 -6.49 -6.78 19.89
CA LEU A 96 -5.99 -6.40 18.58
C LEU A 96 -5.57 -4.93 18.59
N THR A 97 -4.26 -4.70 18.61
CA THR A 97 -3.68 -3.35 18.58
C THR A 97 -3.48 -2.89 17.15
N ILE A 98 -3.96 -1.69 16.83
CA ILE A 98 -3.80 -1.03 15.54
C ILE A 98 -2.78 0.09 15.67
N GLN A 99 -1.83 0.14 14.73
CA GLN A 99 -0.82 1.19 14.64
C GLN A 99 -0.75 1.73 13.21
N PRO A 100 -0.58 3.05 13.01
CA PRO A 100 -0.36 3.60 11.67
C PRO A 100 0.85 2.97 10.99
N SER A 101 0.70 2.57 9.72
CA SER A 101 1.80 2.05 8.89
C SER A 101 1.80 2.76 7.52
N PRO A 102 2.09 4.08 7.49
CA PRO A 102 1.82 4.93 6.33
C PRO A 102 2.82 4.76 5.18
N VAL A 103 3.95 4.07 5.41
CA VAL A 103 5.01 3.91 4.42
C VAL A 103 5.03 2.48 3.93
N SER A 104 4.95 2.30 2.61
CA SER A 104 5.10 1.01 1.95
C SER A 104 6.12 1.10 0.84
N SER A 105 6.85 0.00 0.62
CA SER A 105 7.93 -0.06 -0.36
C SER A 105 7.71 -1.20 -1.34
N ALA A 106 8.18 -1.01 -2.56
CA ALA A 106 8.12 -2.01 -3.62
C ALA A 106 9.30 -1.82 -4.58
N SER A 107 9.50 -2.76 -5.49
CA SER A 107 10.38 -2.55 -6.65
C SER A 107 9.60 -2.72 -7.95
N ALA A 108 9.92 -1.90 -8.94
CA ALA A 108 9.38 -2.03 -10.30
C ALA A 108 10.37 -1.48 -11.32
N ALA A 109 10.42 -2.09 -12.50
CA ALA A 109 11.15 -1.54 -13.63
C ALA A 109 10.41 -0.32 -14.21
N LEU A 110 11.12 0.79 -14.39
CA LEU A 110 10.54 1.99 -15.01
C LEU A 110 10.48 1.82 -16.52
N LYS A 111 9.29 1.70 -17.09
CA LYS A 111 9.09 1.60 -18.55
C LYS A 111 8.77 2.97 -19.15
N SER A 112 9.09 3.11 -20.44
CA SER A 112 8.69 4.28 -21.22
C SER A 112 7.17 4.26 -21.45
N GLY A 113 6.49 5.36 -21.15
CA GLY A 113 5.09 5.59 -21.49
C GLY A 113 4.98 6.69 -22.53
N GLY A 114 5.31 6.39 -23.79
CA GLY A 114 5.39 7.39 -24.87
C GLY A 114 4.09 8.19 -25.09
N GLN A 115 2.93 7.57 -24.82
CA GLN A 115 1.61 8.19 -24.93
C GLN A 115 1.12 8.86 -23.63
N LEU A 116 1.87 8.75 -22.53
CA LEU A 116 1.47 9.37 -21.26
C LEU A 116 1.72 10.87 -21.29
N SER A 117 0.77 11.63 -20.76
CA SER A 117 0.96 13.05 -20.48
C SER A 117 2.19 13.25 -19.58
N PRO A 118 3.02 14.29 -19.79
CA PRO A 118 4.13 14.63 -18.90
C PRO A 118 3.71 14.93 -17.45
N ARG A 119 2.42 15.17 -17.20
CA ARG A 119 1.85 15.41 -15.86
C ARG A 119 1.25 14.14 -15.24
N SER A 120 1.45 12.97 -15.85
CA SER A 120 0.88 11.72 -15.40
C SER A 120 1.94 10.68 -15.08
N ILE A 121 1.61 9.79 -14.15
CA ILE A 121 2.35 8.57 -13.86
C ILE A 121 1.43 7.38 -13.99
N TYR A 122 1.91 6.35 -14.68
CA TYR A 122 1.23 5.07 -14.75
C TYR A 122 1.70 4.19 -13.60
N ILE A 123 0.77 3.69 -12.80
CA ILE A 123 1.04 2.71 -11.76
C ILE A 123 0.00 1.60 -11.91
N GLY A 124 0.45 0.41 -12.31
CA GLY A 124 -0.38 -0.79 -12.42
C GLY A 124 -1.06 -1.14 -11.09
N PHE A 125 -2.21 -1.80 -11.16
CA PHE A 125 -3.07 -2.05 -9.99
C PHE A 125 -2.36 -2.85 -8.89
N ALA A 126 -1.61 -3.90 -9.24
CA ALA A 126 -0.87 -4.70 -8.27
C ALA A 126 0.21 -3.86 -7.55
N LEU A 127 1.00 -3.09 -8.31
CA LEU A 127 2.04 -2.23 -7.74
C LEU A 127 1.44 -1.13 -6.85
N ARG A 128 0.34 -0.52 -7.31
CA ARG A 128 -0.41 0.50 -6.57
C ARG A 128 -0.89 -0.05 -5.22
N SER A 129 -1.44 -1.26 -5.23
CA SER A 129 -1.91 -1.97 -4.04
C SER A 129 -0.76 -2.25 -3.07
N ILE A 130 0.37 -2.81 -3.55
CA ILE A 130 1.55 -3.06 -2.71
C ILE A 130 2.07 -1.77 -2.06
N LEU A 131 2.12 -0.66 -2.80
CA LEU A 131 2.54 0.65 -2.29
C LEU A 131 1.51 1.32 -1.37
N GLY A 132 0.29 0.78 -1.23
CA GLY A 132 -0.76 1.39 -0.41
C GLY A 132 -1.23 2.74 -0.95
N ILE A 133 -1.21 2.91 -2.28
CA ILE A 133 -1.72 4.11 -2.93
C ILE A 133 -3.25 3.97 -3.03
N PRO A 134 -4.03 4.90 -2.42
CA PRO A 134 -5.48 4.75 -2.32
C PRO A 134 -6.18 4.81 -3.69
N GLU A 135 -7.34 4.17 -3.80
CA GLU A 135 -8.14 4.20 -5.02
C GLU A 135 -8.95 5.47 -5.05
N GLN A 136 -8.37 6.51 -5.63
CA GLN A 136 -9.02 7.80 -5.70
C GLN A 136 -8.91 8.33 -7.13
N ARG A 137 -10.07 8.58 -7.75
CA ARG A 137 -10.13 9.22 -9.07
C ARG A 137 -9.42 10.58 -9.00
N GLY A 138 -8.51 10.82 -9.94
CA GLY A 138 -7.74 12.06 -10.00
C GLY A 138 -6.71 12.23 -8.88
N LEU A 139 -6.29 11.14 -8.21
CA LEU A 139 -5.24 11.20 -7.20
C LEU A 139 -3.97 11.84 -7.79
N SER A 140 -3.47 12.87 -7.10
CA SER A 140 -2.18 13.48 -7.40
C SER A 140 -1.17 13.15 -6.32
N ILE A 141 0.02 12.72 -6.73
CA ILE A 141 1.15 12.39 -5.86
C ILE A 141 2.37 13.23 -6.21
N LEU A 142 3.27 13.39 -5.26
CA LEU A 142 4.58 13.97 -5.46
C LEU A 142 5.58 12.85 -5.76
N LEU A 143 6.06 12.74 -6.99
CA LEU A 143 7.17 11.84 -7.33
C LEU A 143 8.49 12.55 -7.03
N ARG A 144 9.34 11.94 -6.21
CA ARG A 144 10.66 12.44 -5.82
C ARG A 144 11.75 11.47 -6.26
N SER A 145 12.82 12.02 -6.83
CA SER A 145 14.07 11.32 -7.16
C SER A 145 15.23 12.21 -6.72
N GLY A 146 15.94 11.79 -5.66
CA GLY A 146 16.92 12.67 -5.00
C GLY A 146 16.30 13.99 -4.53
N SER A 147 16.89 15.11 -4.95
CA SER A 147 16.38 16.46 -4.68
C SER A 147 15.30 16.93 -5.65
N ILE A 148 15.08 16.22 -6.76
CA ILE A 148 14.13 16.63 -7.80
C ILE A 148 12.75 16.06 -7.49
N GLN A 149 11.72 16.87 -7.66
CA GLN A 149 10.33 16.45 -7.42
C GLN A 149 9.37 16.98 -8.48
N ARG A 150 8.36 16.18 -8.81
CA ARG A 150 7.27 16.55 -9.71
C ARG A 150 5.94 16.05 -9.19
N ARG A 151 4.91 16.91 -9.26
CA ARG A 151 3.54 16.52 -8.95
C ARG A 151 2.91 15.88 -10.19
N LEU A 152 2.42 14.66 -10.05
CA LEU A 152 1.87 13.86 -11.14
C LEU A 152 0.50 13.30 -10.76
N SER A 153 -0.39 13.21 -11.74
CA SER A 153 -1.67 12.51 -11.59
C SER A 153 -1.46 11.01 -11.81
N VAL A 154 -1.96 10.19 -10.90
CA VAL A 154 -1.88 8.73 -10.99
C VAL A 154 -2.93 8.24 -11.98
N TYR A 155 -2.48 7.45 -12.95
CA TYR A 155 -3.30 6.67 -13.84
C TYR A 155 -3.05 5.19 -13.56
N THR A 156 -4.12 4.46 -13.26
CA THR A 156 -4.08 3.01 -13.00
C THR A 156 -5.04 2.33 -13.98
N PRO A 157 -4.56 1.35 -14.76
CA PRO A 157 -5.39 0.60 -15.70
C PRO A 157 -6.36 -0.34 -14.96
N SER A 158 -7.39 -0.81 -15.65
CA SER A 158 -8.33 -1.82 -15.11
C SER A 158 -7.73 -3.22 -14.98
N ASN A 159 -6.54 -3.48 -15.55
CA ASN A 159 -5.88 -4.78 -15.40
C ASN A 159 -5.35 -4.94 -13.97
N LEU A 160 -6.00 -5.83 -13.23
CA LEU A 160 -5.72 -6.16 -11.83
C LEU A 160 -4.28 -6.65 -11.63
N PHE A 161 -3.75 -7.47 -12.53
CA PHE A 161 -2.42 -8.08 -12.39
C PHE A 161 -1.27 -7.20 -12.85
N ASP A 162 -1.54 -5.99 -13.35
CA ASP A 162 -0.48 -5.12 -13.83
C ASP A 162 0.36 -4.56 -12.67
N SER A 163 1.66 -4.84 -12.69
CA SER A 163 2.66 -4.35 -11.74
C SER A 163 3.56 -3.26 -12.35
N GLY A 164 3.21 -2.75 -13.53
CA GLY A 164 4.04 -1.81 -14.29
C GLY A 164 4.12 -0.41 -13.68
N LEU A 165 5.27 0.22 -13.86
CA LEU A 165 5.51 1.64 -13.62
C LEU A 165 5.90 2.30 -14.94
N LYS A 166 5.21 3.36 -15.35
CA LYS A 166 5.57 4.10 -16.58
C LYS A 166 5.53 5.62 -16.36
N LEU A 167 6.47 6.30 -17.01
CA LEU A 167 6.52 7.75 -17.11
C LEU A 167 6.70 8.16 -18.57
N SER A 168 6.29 9.38 -18.91
CA SER A 168 6.69 9.95 -20.19
C SER A 168 8.23 10.07 -20.24
N PRO A 169 8.87 9.92 -21.41
CA PRO A 169 10.32 10.09 -21.54
C PRO A 169 10.82 11.46 -21.08
N SER A 170 10.00 12.51 -21.24
CA SER A 170 10.34 13.86 -20.76
C SER A 170 10.35 13.96 -19.24
N THR A 171 9.39 13.33 -18.57
CA THR A 171 9.31 13.33 -17.10
C THR A 171 10.35 12.43 -16.47
N ALA A 172 10.63 11.26 -17.05
CA ALA A 172 11.71 10.38 -16.61
C ALA A 172 13.07 11.09 -16.66
N ARG A 173 13.39 11.73 -17.79
CA ARG A 173 14.61 12.55 -17.94
C ARG A 173 14.67 13.69 -16.93
N ALA A 174 13.57 14.42 -16.75
CA ALA A 174 13.54 15.54 -15.82
C ALA A 174 13.74 15.13 -14.35
N LEU A 175 13.38 13.89 -13.99
CA LEU A 175 13.60 13.33 -12.65
C LEU A 175 14.92 12.55 -12.55
N SER A 176 15.75 12.57 -13.60
CA SER A 176 16.98 11.77 -13.70
C SER A 176 16.76 10.28 -13.40
N LEU A 177 15.61 9.74 -13.81
CA LEU A 177 15.28 8.32 -13.63
C LEU A 177 15.58 7.55 -14.92
N PRO A 178 16.46 6.54 -14.89
CA PRO A 178 16.79 5.74 -16.05
C PRO A 178 15.60 4.84 -16.44
N LEU A 179 15.20 4.90 -17.70
CA LEU A 179 14.23 3.96 -18.27
C LEU A 179 14.85 2.55 -18.36
N GLY A 180 14.05 1.53 -18.15
CA GLY A 180 14.44 0.11 -18.13
C GLY A 180 15.02 -0.36 -16.80
N ALA A 181 15.52 0.55 -15.95
CA ALA A 181 16.14 0.18 -14.69
C ALA A 181 15.10 -0.23 -13.63
N PRO A 182 15.42 -1.21 -12.77
CA PRO A 182 14.64 -1.48 -11.57
C PRO A 182 14.79 -0.31 -10.58
N LEU A 183 13.66 0.18 -10.09
CA LEU A 183 13.60 1.23 -9.08
C LEU A 183 13.20 0.61 -7.74
N LEU A 184 13.77 1.12 -6.64
CA LEU A 184 13.18 1.04 -5.32
C LEU A 184 12.19 2.19 -5.17
N LEU A 185 10.97 1.84 -4.76
CA LEU A 185 9.86 2.73 -4.57
C LEU A 185 9.49 2.73 -3.09
N ALA A 186 9.22 3.90 -2.53
CA ALA A 186 8.66 4.07 -1.20
C ALA A 186 7.56 5.13 -1.24
N TYR A 187 6.33 4.76 -0.92
CA TYR A 187 5.20 5.68 -0.86
C TYR A 187 4.85 6.01 0.59
N ASP A 188 4.76 7.30 0.91
CA ASP A 188 4.26 7.79 2.20
C ASP A 188 2.84 8.35 2.02
N GLN A 189 1.85 7.66 2.59
CA GLN A 189 0.44 8.06 2.54
C GLN A 189 0.17 9.42 3.20
N ARG A 190 0.99 9.86 4.17
CA ARG A 190 0.78 11.13 4.90
C ARG A 190 1.07 12.31 4.00
N THR A 191 2.15 12.24 3.23
CA THR A 191 2.63 13.32 2.36
C THR A 191 2.23 13.12 0.89
N ARG A 192 1.66 11.94 0.55
CA ARG A 192 1.40 11.50 -0.82
C ARG A 192 2.66 11.57 -1.70
N THR A 193 3.80 11.25 -1.11
CA THR A 193 5.09 11.28 -1.80
C THR A 193 5.51 9.88 -2.17
N LEU A 194 5.76 9.65 -3.46
CA LEU A 194 6.41 8.47 -3.98
C LEU A 194 7.89 8.80 -4.18
N THR A 195 8.76 8.23 -3.36
CA THR A 195 10.21 8.31 -3.55
C THR A 195 10.65 7.18 -4.46
N ALA A 196 11.42 7.51 -5.49
CA ALA A 196 11.97 6.57 -6.44
C ALA A 196 13.50 6.69 -6.46
N ARG A 197 14.18 5.56 -6.38
CA ARG A 197 15.64 5.47 -6.48
C ARG A 197 16.01 4.33 -7.43
N ALA A 198 16.87 4.61 -8.39
CA ALA A 198 17.43 3.54 -9.24
C ALA A 198 18.29 2.59 -8.39
N LEU A 199 18.05 1.29 -8.56
CA LEU A 199 19.04 0.30 -8.16
C LEU A 199 20.14 0.38 -9.22
N ASN A 200 21.29 0.91 -8.83
CA ASN A 200 22.46 0.83 -9.70
C ASN A 200 22.71 -0.66 -9.98
N ALA A 201 22.63 -1.09 -11.22
CA ALA A 201 23.42 -2.23 -11.63
C ALA A 201 24.87 -1.80 -11.39
N SER A 202 25.61 -2.53 -10.56
CA SER A 202 27.03 -2.31 -10.37
C SER A 202 27.68 -2.12 -11.74
N ARG A 203 28.39 -0.99 -11.91
CA ARG A 203 29.34 -0.82 -13.01
C ARG A 203 30.54 -1.70 -12.68
N ASP A 204 30.41 -3.00 -12.88
CA ASP A 204 31.55 -3.91 -12.96
C ASP A 204 31.59 -4.48 -14.37
N ASN A 205 32.80 -4.53 -14.93
CA ASN A 205 33.18 -4.86 -16.31
C ASN A 205 32.94 -3.80 -17.40
N GLN A 206 33.84 -2.81 -17.45
CA GLN A 206 34.58 -2.49 -18.69
C GLN A 206 35.96 -1.89 -18.34
N THR A 207 36.88 -2.71 -17.86
CA THR A 207 38.33 -2.49 -17.98
C THR A 207 39.01 -3.85 -18.09
N GLY A 208 39.27 -4.27 -19.34
CA GLY A 208 40.00 -5.48 -19.72
C GLY A 208 39.76 -5.73 -21.20
N GLY A 209 40.71 -5.62 -22.10
CA GLY A 209 42.12 -5.29 -21.97
C GLY A 209 42.62 -4.60 -23.24
N THR A 210 43.82 -4.07 -23.10
CA THR A 210 44.73 -3.57 -24.14
C THR A 210 44.92 -4.55 -25.28
#